data_AF-A0AAV4IZQ0-F1
#
_entry.id   AF-A0AAV4IZQ0-F1
#
_cell.length_a   1.000
_cell.length_b   1.000
_cell.length_c   1.000
_cell.angle_alpha   90.00
_cell.angle_beta   90.00
_cell.angle_gamma   90.00
#
_symmetry.space_group_name_H-M   'P 1'
#
loop_
_entity.id
_entity.type
_entity.pdbx_description
1 polymer ?
#
loop_
_entity_poly.entity_id
_entity_poly.type
_entity_poly.pdbx_seq_one_letter_code
_entity_poly.pdbx_strand_id
1 'polypeptide(L)'
;MFKEDVRQGKWGKTSQFWIFYMDTVWTVLQCLRATKTNDLQLHILCLEKMCPLFFSMDHPNYARFLTAYILLLFNLDISNPGGNELLRQKGFSVCRSTVPGSRNAVDLTIEQTINRQAKSKGGIVGFSQNVAAYNKWCITRHKRAVLLEETGFGSKDDSHKDNQLSQMKLTEKNVKSVVHSFESFTNPFDIVGYDKLVSLSSGVEATEEVTKDILSIEKGGQEMYMNFIQTRLIDKAASLKYHCLRANYQTLIWKQADIAQPDIPDPEDHGWKTDGNGVLSIHWCTDLVPQELADILSESHTNSTAGK
;
A
#
# COMPACT_ATOMS: atom_id res chain seq x y z
N MET A 1 5.57 12.80 -28.17
CA MET A 1 4.51 13.61 -28.79
C MET A 1 3.16 12.95 -28.56
N PHE A 2 2.84 11.83 -29.24
CA PHE A 2 1.53 11.14 -29.11
C PHE A 2 1.05 10.89 -27.66
N LYS A 3 1.83 10.21 -26.81
CA LYS A 3 1.40 9.91 -25.42
C LYS A 3 1.11 11.17 -24.59
N GLU A 4 1.88 12.24 -24.81
CA GLU A 4 1.71 13.49 -24.07
C GLU A 4 0.47 14.23 -24.52
N ASP A 5 0.20 14.23 -25.83
CA ASP A 5 -1.03 14.78 -26.40
C ASP A 5 -2.29 14.05 -25.87
N VAL A 6 -2.20 12.73 -25.70
CA VAL A 6 -3.28 11.92 -25.10
C VAL A 6 -3.48 12.28 -23.63
N ARG A 7 -2.41 12.44 -22.84
CA ARG A 7 -2.50 12.85 -21.42
C ARG A 7 -3.09 14.25 -21.24
N GLN A 8 -2.81 15.15 -22.18
CA GLN A 8 -3.39 16.49 -22.21
C GLN A 8 -4.87 16.50 -22.69
N GLY A 9 -5.44 15.35 -23.03
CA GLY A 9 -6.83 15.22 -23.45
C GLY A 9 -7.10 15.60 -24.92
N LYS A 10 -6.06 15.81 -25.74
CA LYS A 10 -6.23 16.18 -27.17
C LYS A 10 -6.91 15.09 -28.00
N TRP A 11 -6.89 13.86 -27.51
CA TRP A 11 -7.49 12.66 -28.13
C TRP A 11 -8.82 12.26 -27.46
N GLY A 12 -9.45 13.17 -26.70
CA GLY A 12 -10.69 12.91 -25.99
C GLY A 12 -10.48 12.33 -24.59
N LYS A 13 -11.53 12.42 -23.76
CA LYS A 13 -11.51 12.03 -22.35
C LYS A 13 -11.33 10.52 -22.15
N THR A 14 -11.86 9.70 -23.06
CA THR A 14 -11.69 8.24 -23.04
C THR A 14 -10.24 7.84 -23.20
N SER A 15 -9.54 8.34 -24.23
CA SER A 15 -8.10 8.12 -24.43
C SER A 15 -7.28 8.55 -23.21
N GLN A 16 -7.62 9.71 -22.63
CA GLN A 16 -6.96 10.27 -21.46
C GLN A 16 -7.09 9.36 -20.22
N PHE A 17 -8.28 8.84 -19.95
CA PHE A 17 -8.47 7.88 -18.85
C PHE A 17 -7.70 6.58 -19.08
N TRP A 18 -7.76 6.02 -20.29
CA TRP A 18 -7.13 4.72 -20.56
C TRP A 18 -5.60 4.77 -20.56
N ILE A 19 -4.98 5.88 -20.96
CA ILE A 19 -3.52 6.03 -20.80
C ILE A 19 -3.12 6.07 -19.33
N PHE A 20 -3.89 6.75 -18.48
CA PHE A 20 -3.68 6.76 -17.04
C PHE A 20 -3.86 5.37 -16.42
N TYR A 21 -4.91 4.63 -16.82
CA TYR A 21 -5.13 3.26 -16.36
C TYR A 21 -3.96 2.34 -16.75
N MET A 22 -3.47 2.43 -18.00
CA MET A 22 -2.31 1.68 -18.45
C MET A 22 -1.04 2.04 -17.65
N ASP A 23 -0.81 3.31 -17.35
CA ASP A 23 0.33 3.76 -16.52
C ASP A 23 0.23 3.19 -15.09
N THR A 24 -0.99 3.08 -14.55
CA THR A 24 -1.26 2.46 -13.24
C THR A 24 -0.97 0.95 -13.26
N VAL A 25 -1.47 0.22 -14.25
CA VAL A 25 -1.19 -1.21 -14.44
C VAL A 25 0.31 -1.46 -14.63
N TRP A 26 0.97 -0.61 -15.40
CA TRP A 26 2.42 -0.68 -15.59
C TRP A 26 3.18 -0.54 -14.28
N THR A 27 2.75 0.37 -13.40
CA THR A 27 3.34 0.54 -12.06
C THR A 27 3.20 -0.73 -11.21
N VAL A 28 2.06 -1.40 -11.25
CA VAL A 28 1.85 -2.70 -10.57
C VAL A 28 2.78 -3.78 -11.13
N LEU A 29 2.91 -3.87 -12.46
CA LEU A 29 3.82 -4.83 -13.11
C LEU A 29 5.28 -4.55 -12.74
N GLN A 30 5.68 -3.28 -12.64
CA GLN A 30 7.02 -2.89 -12.19
C GLN A 30 7.25 -3.25 -10.72
N CYS A 31 6.24 -3.12 -9.86
CA CYS A 31 6.31 -3.55 -8.46
C CYS A 31 6.48 -5.08 -8.33
N LEU A 32 5.78 -5.85 -9.17
CA LEU A 32 5.96 -7.30 -9.28
C LEU A 32 7.37 -7.64 -9.76
N ARG A 33 7.83 -6.99 -10.83
CA ARG A 33 9.20 -7.15 -11.35
C ARG A 33 10.22 -6.87 -10.26
N ALA A 34 10.07 -5.78 -9.51
CA ALA A 34 10.96 -5.42 -8.43
C ALA A 34 11.11 -6.56 -7.41
N THR A 35 10.00 -7.18 -7.00
CA THR A 35 10.00 -8.35 -6.12
C THR A 35 10.69 -9.55 -6.77
N LYS A 36 10.39 -9.83 -8.04
CA LYS A 36 10.92 -10.97 -8.80
C LYS A 36 12.43 -10.86 -9.04
N THR A 37 12.98 -9.64 -9.07
CA THR A 37 14.41 -9.36 -9.30
C THR A 37 15.17 -8.88 -8.07
N ASN A 38 14.52 -8.79 -6.90
CA ASN A 38 15.08 -8.20 -5.69
C ASN A 38 15.57 -6.74 -5.85
N ASP A 39 14.85 -5.94 -6.63
CA ASP A 39 15.16 -4.53 -6.87
C ASP A 39 14.42 -3.63 -5.86
N LEU A 40 15.10 -3.34 -4.74
CA LEU A 40 14.52 -2.54 -3.65
C LEU A 40 14.18 -1.11 -4.09
N GLN A 41 15.02 -0.48 -4.91
CA GLN A 41 14.79 0.90 -5.35
C GLN A 41 13.57 1.02 -6.25
N LEU A 42 13.43 0.10 -7.21
CA LEU A 42 12.23 0.05 -8.04
C LEU A 42 10.99 -0.23 -7.20
N HIS A 43 11.09 -1.06 -6.17
CA HIS A 43 9.98 -1.32 -5.27
C HIS A 43 9.52 -0.03 -4.56
N ILE A 44 10.44 0.71 -3.92
CA ILE A 44 10.15 1.97 -3.23
C ILE A 44 9.50 2.98 -4.20
N LEU A 45 10.06 3.14 -5.40
CA LEU A 45 9.50 4.05 -6.42
C LEU A 45 8.07 3.66 -6.83
N CYS A 46 7.79 2.35 -6.96
CA CYS A 46 6.43 1.90 -7.28
C CYS A 46 5.47 2.16 -6.12
N LEU A 47 5.90 1.96 -4.87
CA LEU A 47 5.08 2.27 -3.70
C LEU A 47 4.75 3.76 -3.62
N GLU A 48 5.74 4.63 -3.86
CA GLU A 48 5.55 6.08 -3.89
C GLU A 48 4.53 6.50 -4.95
N LYS A 49 4.60 5.91 -6.16
CA LYS A 49 3.62 6.16 -7.23
C LYS A 49 2.23 5.63 -6.93
N MET A 50 2.13 4.49 -6.24
CA MET A 50 0.85 3.88 -5.89
C MET A 50 0.18 4.56 -4.68
N CYS A 51 0.95 5.15 -3.77
CA CYS A 51 0.45 5.69 -2.51
C CYS A 51 -0.67 6.75 -2.70
N PRO A 52 -0.51 7.76 -3.57
CA PRO A 52 -1.54 8.74 -3.88
C PRO A 52 -2.86 8.12 -4.37
N LEU A 53 -2.80 7.03 -5.13
CA LEU A 53 -3.99 6.36 -5.66
C LEU A 53 -4.86 5.77 -4.55
N PHE A 54 -4.27 5.31 -3.45
CA PHE A 54 -5.04 4.81 -2.31
C PHE A 54 -5.80 5.94 -1.58
N PHE A 55 -5.35 7.19 -1.68
CA PHE A 55 -6.09 8.33 -1.14
C PHE A 55 -7.32 8.65 -2.00
N SER A 56 -7.19 8.68 -3.32
CA SER A 56 -8.30 8.99 -4.22
C SER A 56 -9.29 7.84 -4.40
N MET A 57 -8.86 6.57 -4.24
CA MET A 57 -9.72 5.39 -4.38
C MET A 57 -10.31 4.89 -3.05
N ASP A 58 -10.40 5.76 -2.04
CA ASP A 58 -11.01 5.48 -0.72
C ASP A 58 -10.46 4.22 -0.02
N HIS A 59 -9.14 4.07 -0.02
CA HIS A 59 -8.42 3.04 0.71
C HIS A 59 -7.59 3.64 1.86
N PRO A 60 -8.24 4.30 2.85
CA PRO A 60 -7.56 5.15 3.82
C PRO A 60 -6.56 4.40 4.71
N ASN A 61 -6.83 3.14 5.04
CA ASN A 61 -5.90 2.34 5.84
C ASN A 61 -4.60 2.07 5.04
N TYR A 62 -4.73 1.61 3.80
CA TYR A 62 -3.58 1.39 2.93
C TYR A 62 -2.81 2.67 2.68
N ALA A 63 -3.52 3.76 2.36
CA ALA A 63 -2.93 5.07 2.15
C ALA A 63 -2.03 5.52 3.33
N ARG A 64 -2.57 5.47 4.56
CA ARG A 64 -1.88 5.88 5.79
C ARG A 64 -0.69 4.97 6.12
N PHE A 65 -0.90 3.65 6.15
CA PHE A 65 0.16 2.70 6.51
C PHE A 65 1.25 2.63 5.44
N LEU A 66 0.89 2.75 4.16
CA LEU A 66 1.86 2.78 3.09
C LEU A 66 2.71 4.04 3.14
N THR A 67 2.13 5.20 3.47
CA THR A 67 2.89 6.44 3.68
C THR A 67 3.97 6.23 4.75
N ALA A 68 3.58 5.69 5.92
CA ALA A 68 4.53 5.41 7.00
C ALA A 68 5.59 4.38 6.60
N TYR A 69 5.20 3.34 5.85
CA TYR A 69 6.10 2.30 5.37
C TYR A 69 7.14 2.84 4.37
N ILE A 70 6.73 3.71 3.44
CA ILE A 70 7.63 4.37 2.50
C ILE A 70 8.68 5.20 3.25
N LEU A 71 8.26 5.96 4.27
CA LEU A 71 9.18 6.75 5.09
C LEU A 71 10.17 5.88 5.86
N LEU A 72 9.73 4.74 6.41
CA LEU A 72 10.62 3.77 7.02
C LEU A 72 11.66 3.24 6.03
N LEU A 73 11.26 2.96 4.79
CA LEU A 73 12.17 2.47 3.76
C LEU A 73 13.18 3.53 3.31
N PHE A 74 12.77 4.80 3.20
CA PHE A 74 13.70 5.89 2.89
C PHE A 74 14.71 6.12 4.00
N ASN A 75 14.31 5.91 5.25
CA ASN A 75 15.14 6.13 6.44
C ASN A 75 15.81 4.86 6.97
N LEU A 76 15.77 3.77 6.21
CA LEU A 76 16.18 2.45 6.67
C LEU A 76 17.64 2.43 7.16
N ASP A 77 18.53 3.19 6.51
CA ASP A 77 19.94 3.27 6.90
C ASP A 77 20.15 3.97 8.24
N ILE A 78 19.26 4.90 8.61
CA ILE A 78 19.29 5.62 9.88
C ILE A 78 18.62 4.78 10.97
N SER A 79 17.42 4.26 10.72
CA SER A 79 16.66 3.49 11.71
C SER A 79 17.28 2.11 11.98
N ASN A 80 17.88 1.49 10.96
CA ASN A 80 18.43 0.15 11.01
C ASN A 80 19.72 0.07 10.17
N PRO A 81 20.87 0.55 10.70
CA PRO A 81 22.15 0.51 10.00
C PRO A 81 22.46 -0.89 9.45
N GLY A 82 22.78 -0.97 8.16
CA GLY A 82 23.02 -2.25 7.45
C GLY A 82 21.75 -2.95 6.93
N GLY A 83 20.55 -2.45 7.26
CA GLY A 83 19.29 -2.98 6.78
C GLY A 83 19.13 -2.86 5.26
N ASN A 84 19.51 -1.72 4.68
CA ASN A 84 19.45 -1.49 3.24
C ASN A 84 20.37 -2.47 2.49
N GLU A 85 21.58 -2.66 2.98
CA GLU A 85 22.53 -3.62 2.43
C GLU A 85 21.96 -5.05 2.50
N LEU A 86 21.41 -5.45 3.64
CA LEU A 86 20.78 -6.76 3.81
C LEU A 86 19.63 -6.99 2.81
N LEU A 87 18.75 -5.98 2.63
CA LEU A 87 17.64 -6.09 1.70
C LEU A 87 18.11 -6.16 0.24
N ARG A 88 19.14 -5.39 -0.13
CA ARG A 88 19.77 -5.43 -1.47
C ARG A 88 20.52 -6.73 -1.71
N GLN A 89 21.16 -7.29 -0.70
CA GLN A 89 21.79 -8.62 -0.71
C GLN A 89 20.75 -9.75 -0.60
N LYS A 90 19.67 -9.67 -1.38
CA LYS A 90 18.63 -10.71 -1.50
C LYS A 90 17.74 -10.90 -0.27
N GLY A 91 17.75 -9.99 0.70
CA GLY A 91 16.86 -10.01 1.86
C GLY A 91 15.44 -9.47 1.61
N PHE A 92 15.24 -8.69 0.54
CA PHE A 92 13.93 -8.11 0.20
C PHE A 92 12.91 -9.14 -0.32
N SER A 93 13.38 -10.18 -1.03
CA SER A 93 12.54 -11.25 -1.58
C SER A 93 13.19 -12.62 -1.37
N VAL A 94 12.45 -13.71 -1.53
CA VAL A 94 12.97 -15.07 -1.32
C VAL A 94 12.85 -15.89 -2.60
N CYS A 95 13.90 -16.63 -2.94
CA CYS A 95 13.93 -17.57 -4.05
C CYS A 95 14.02 -18.99 -3.49
N ARG A 96 13.13 -19.89 -3.90
CA ARG A 96 13.17 -21.31 -3.49
C ARG A 96 13.60 -22.27 -4.59
N SER A 97 13.71 -21.78 -5.83
CA SER A 97 14.23 -22.54 -6.95
C SER A 97 15.40 -21.80 -7.60
N THR A 98 16.10 -22.48 -8.49
CA THR A 98 17.19 -21.91 -9.30
C THR A 98 16.69 -21.17 -10.54
N VAL A 99 15.37 -21.17 -10.79
CA VAL A 99 14.76 -20.57 -11.98
C VAL A 99 14.82 -19.05 -11.89
N PRO A 100 15.35 -18.34 -12.91
CA PRO A 100 15.34 -16.88 -12.94
C PRO A 100 13.92 -16.30 -12.80
N GLY A 101 13.77 -15.21 -12.05
CA GLY A 101 12.48 -14.55 -11.84
C GLY A 101 11.49 -15.33 -10.95
N SER A 102 11.92 -16.38 -10.27
CA SER A 102 11.06 -17.17 -9.36
C SER A 102 10.99 -16.61 -7.93
N ARG A 103 11.57 -15.45 -7.67
CA ARG A 103 11.53 -14.81 -6.35
C ARG A 103 10.11 -14.40 -5.97
N ASN A 104 9.79 -14.51 -4.69
CA ASN A 104 8.51 -14.12 -4.13
C ASN A 104 8.71 -13.21 -2.93
N ALA A 105 7.66 -12.47 -2.56
CA ALA A 105 7.65 -11.73 -1.30
C ALA A 105 7.91 -12.69 -0.12
N VAL A 106 8.57 -12.18 0.92
CA VAL A 106 8.92 -12.96 2.12
C VAL A 106 7.66 -13.56 2.77
N ASP A 107 6.62 -12.74 2.95
CA ASP A 107 5.35 -13.17 3.56
C ASP A 107 4.66 -14.29 2.77
N LEU A 108 4.54 -14.12 1.44
CA LEU A 108 3.99 -15.17 0.57
C LEU A 108 4.79 -16.47 0.67
N THR A 109 6.11 -16.37 0.80
CA THR A 109 6.98 -17.53 0.95
C THR A 109 6.75 -18.23 2.28
N ILE A 110 6.58 -17.48 3.37
CA ILE A 110 6.22 -18.02 4.69
C ILE A 110 4.86 -18.71 4.63
N GLU A 111 3.86 -18.12 3.97
CA GLU A 111 2.53 -18.74 3.86
C GLU A 111 2.59 -20.07 3.09
N GLN A 112 3.30 -20.09 1.96
CA GLN A 112 3.43 -21.28 1.10
C GLN A 112 4.31 -22.38 1.72
N THR A 113 5.12 -22.06 2.73
CA THR A 113 6.04 -23.00 3.38
C THR A 113 5.63 -23.30 4.81
N ILE A 114 6.04 -22.44 5.73
CA ILE A 114 5.92 -22.62 7.17
C ILE A 114 4.47 -22.73 7.58
N ASN A 115 3.62 -21.79 7.14
CA ASN A 115 2.22 -21.80 7.56
C ASN A 115 1.46 -22.96 6.92
N ARG A 116 1.72 -23.26 5.63
CA ARG A 116 1.13 -24.43 4.97
C ARG A 116 1.52 -25.74 5.67
N GLN A 117 2.79 -25.93 6.02
CA GLN A 117 3.25 -27.12 6.75
C GLN A 117 2.70 -27.18 8.19
N ALA A 118 2.54 -26.03 8.84
CA ALA A 118 1.94 -25.95 10.16
C ALA A 118 0.43 -26.26 10.13
N LYS A 119 -0.27 -25.89 9.06
CA LYS A 119 -1.72 -26.08 8.89
C LYS A 119 -2.08 -27.41 8.20
N SER A 120 -1.12 -28.26 7.83
CA SER A 120 -1.35 -29.56 7.18
C SER A 120 -1.33 -30.74 8.16
N LYS A 121 -1.59 -31.95 7.66
CA LYS A 121 -1.49 -33.20 8.45
C LYS A 121 -0.06 -33.37 9.01
N GLY A 122 0.07 -33.52 10.33
CA GLY A 122 1.37 -33.53 11.03
C GLY A 122 1.87 -32.13 11.47
N GLY A 123 1.12 -31.07 11.12
CA GLY A 123 1.27 -29.71 11.63
C GLY A 123 0.65 -29.53 13.02
N ILE A 124 0.35 -28.29 13.42
CA ILE A 124 -0.22 -27.93 14.73
C ILE A 124 -1.74 -28.11 14.84
N VAL A 125 -2.38 -28.53 13.75
CA VAL A 125 -3.84 -28.73 13.69
C VAL A 125 -4.25 -29.83 14.68
N GLY A 126 -5.16 -29.49 15.60
CA GLY A 126 -5.71 -30.42 16.59
C GLY A 126 -5.01 -30.42 17.95
N PHE A 127 -3.87 -29.73 18.12
CA PHE A 127 -3.21 -29.61 19.42
C PHE A 127 -2.63 -28.21 19.70
N SER A 128 -2.97 -27.19 18.90
CA SER A 128 -2.49 -25.82 19.07
C SER A 128 -2.80 -25.21 20.44
N GLN A 129 -3.91 -25.61 21.07
CA GLN A 129 -4.28 -25.17 22.42
C GLN A 129 -3.52 -25.90 23.54
N ASN A 130 -2.82 -26.99 23.23
CA ASN A 130 -1.94 -27.67 24.18
C ASN A 130 -0.54 -27.07 24.12
N VAL A 131 -0.26 -26.15 25.05
CA VAL A 131 1.01 -25.40 25.12
C VAL A 131 2.23 -26.33 25.15
N ALA A 132 2.18 -27.44 25.87
CA ALA A 132 3.30 -28.39 25.96
C ALA A 132 3.56 -29.10 24.63
N ALA A 133 2.51 -29.52 23.92
CA ALA A 133 2.60 -30.14 22.60
C ALA A 133 3.05 -29.12 21.54
N TYR A 134 2.51 -27.90 21.59
CA TYR A 134 2.91 -26.80 20.72
C TYR A 134 4.39 -26.44 20.88
N ASN A 135 4.88 -26.28 22.11
CA ASN A 135 6.30 -25.98 22.38
C ASN A 135 7.22 -27.10 21.88
N LYS A 136 6.87 -28.37 22.13
CA LYS A 136 7.61 -29.52 21.57
C LYS A 136 7.63 -29.49 20.04
N TRP A 137 6.51 -29.15 19.40
CA TRP A 137 6.45 -29.00 17.94
C TRP A 137 7.34 -27.86 17.44
N CYS A 138 7.32 -26.69 18.09
CA CYS A 138 8.16 -25.54 17.74
C CYS A 138 9.66 -25.88 17.80
N ILE A 139 10.07 -26.64 18.82
CA ILE A 139 11.48 -27.05 18.98
C ILE A 139 11.86 -28.15 17.99
N THR A 140 10.97 -29.10 17.67
CA THR A 140 11.34 -30.27 16.85
C THR A 140 11.11 -30.10 15.34
N ARG A 141 10.26 -29.16 14.91
CA ARG A 141 9.84 -29.03 13.50
C ARG A 141 11.00 -28.90 12.51
N HIS A 142 12.05 -28.14 12.85
CA HIS A 142 13.16 -27.88 11.95
C HIS A 142 14.00 -29.16 11.73
N LYS A 143 14.23 -29.95 12.78
CA LYS A 143 14.89 -31.27 12.67
C LYS A 143 14.08 -32.25 11.84
N ARG A 144 12.75 -32.27 11.98
CA ARG A 144 11.88 -33.13 11.17
C ARG A 144 11.89 -32.74 9.69
N ALA A 145 11.98 -31.44 9.38
CA ALA A 145 12.08 -30.96 8.01
C ALA A 145 13.36 -31.45 7.33
N VAL A 146 14.51 -31.38 8.03
CA VAL A 146 15.79 -31.92 7.57
C VAL A 146 15.70 -33.43 7.32
N LEU A 147 15.15 -34.19 8.28
CA LEU A 147 14.99 -35.63 8.14
C LEU A 147 14.12 -36.00 6.92
N LEU A 148 13.04 -35.25 6.67
CA LEU A 148 12.18 -35.49 5.50
C LEU A 148 12.94 -35.25 4.17
N GLU A 149 13.78 -34.23 4.12
CA GLU A 149 14.63 -33.93 2.97
C GLU A 149 15.67 -35.04 2.72
N GLU A 150 16.35 -35.48 3.78
CA GLU A 150 17.34 -36.58 3.73
C GLU A 150 16.72 -37.92 3.30
N THR A 151 15.47 -38.19 3.69
CA THR A 151 14.78 -39.44 3.34
C THR A 151 14.24 -39.48 1.92
N GLY A 152 14.25 -38.37 1.17
CA GLY A 152 13.85 -38.33 -0.25
C GLY A 152 12.36 -38.56 -0.53
N PHE A 153 11.50 -38.68 0.50
CA PHE A 153 10.06 -38.97 0.37
C PHE A 153 9.19 -37.83 -0.22
N GLY A 154 9.80 -36.79 -0.82
CA GLY A 154 9.12 -35.60 -1.34
C GLY A 154 9.36 -35.27 -2.81
N SER A 155 10.29 -35.94 -3.49
CA SER A 155 10.66 -35.60 -4.86
C SER A 155 9.71 -36.23 -5.88
N LYS A 156 8.49 -35.69 -5.97
CA LYS A 156 7.71 -35.86 -7.20
C LYS A 156 8.17 -34.77 -8.17
N ASP A 157 8.52 -35.19 -9.38
CA ASP A 157 8.74 -34.31 -10.51
C ASP A 157 7.42 -33.58 -10.79
N ASP A 158 7.27 -32.39 -10.20
CA ASP A 158 6.07 -31.57 -10.25
C ASP A 158 6.10 -30.81 -11.59
N SER A 159 5.88 -31.53 -12.69
CA SER A 159 5.52 -30.84 -13.93
C SER A 159 4.32 -29.95 -13.60
N HIS A 160 4.49 -28.63 -13.78
CA HIS A 160 3.45 -27.66 -13.44
C HIS A 160 2.16 -28.08 -14.15
N LYS A 161 1.03 -28.10 -13.45
CA LYS A 161 -0.26 -28.59 -14.01
C LYS A 161 -0.59 -27.92 -15.35
N ASP A 162 -0.17 -26.67 -15.51
CA ASP A 162 -0.39 -25.86 -16.71
C ASP A 162 0.45 -26.29 -17.92
N ASN A 163 1.53 -27.05 -17.71
CA ASN A 163 2.37 -27.60 -18.79
C ASN A 163 1.78 -28.86 -19.43
N GLN A 164 0.62 -29.33 -18.96
CA GLN A 164 -0.08 -30.43 -19.59
C GLN A 164 -0.69 -29.98 -20.91
N LEU A 165 -0.54 -30.77 -21.97
CA LEU A 165 -1.02 -30.44 -23.33
C LEU A 165 -2.51 -30.06 -23.37
N SER A 166 -3.35 -30.69 -22.54
CA SER A 166 -4.77 -30.37 -22.42
C SER A 166 -4.99 -28.96 -21.86
N GLN A 167 -4.23 -28.58 -20.82
CA GLN A 167 -4.29 -27.26 -20.22
C GLN A 167 -3.75 -26.19 -21.16
N MET A 168 -2.63 -26.45 -21.84
CA MET A 168 -2.10 -25.54 -22.85
C MET A 168 -3.14 -25.24 -23.95
N LYS A 169 -3.81 -26.27 -24.48
CA LYS A 169 -4.88 -26.10 -25.48
C LYS A 169 -6.07 -25.28 -24.96
N LEU A 170 -6.47 -25.53 -23.71
CA LEU A 170 -7.56 -24.78 -23.07
C LEU A 170 -7.19 -23.30 -22.86
N THR A 171 -5.99 -23.04 -22.35
CA THR A 171 -5.47 -21.69 -22.15
C THR A 171 -5.38 -20.94 -23.47
N GLU A 172 -4.83 -21.56 -24.52
CA GLU A 172 -4.76 -20.99 -25.87
C GLU A 172 -6.16 -20.61 -26.40
N LYS A 173 -7.14 -21.51 -26.22
CA LYS A 173 -8.54 -21.25 -26.60
C LYS A 173 -9.12 -20.06 -25.83
N ASN A 174 -8.89 -19.99 -24.52
CA ASN A 174 -9.40 -18.91 -23.67
C ASN A 174 -8.76 -17.58 -24.03
N VAL A 175 -7.44 -17.55 -24.28
CA VAL A 175 -6.73 -16.34 -24.74
C VAL A 175 -7.34 -15.84 -26.04
N LYS A 176 -7.56 -16.72 -27.03
CA LYS A 176 -8.21 -16.33 -28.30
C LYS A 176 -9.61 -15.77 -28.08
N SER A 177 -10.39 -16.38 -27.19
CA SER A 177 -11.73 -15.87 -26.85
C SER A 177 -11.68 -14.48 -26.22
N VAL A 178 -10.72 -14.22 -25.34
CA VAL A 178 -10.53 -12.92 -24.71
C VAL A 178 -10.09 -11.88 -25.74
N VAL A 179 -9.11 -12.19 -26.59
CA VAL A 179 -8.66 -11.31 -27.68
C VAL A 179 -9.81 -10.96 -28.61
N HIS A 180 -10.59 -11.95 -29.06
CA HIS A 180 -11.75 -11.70 -29.91
C HIS A 180 -12.81 -10.81 -29.24
N SER A 181 -12.99 -10.95 -27.92
CA SER A 181 -13.89 -10.06 -27.17
C SER A 181 -13.38 -8.63 -27.17
N PHE A 182 -12.08 -8.41 -26.99
CA PHE A 182 -11.48 -7.07 -27.07
C PHE A 182 -11.54 -6.45 -28.46
N GLU A 183 -11.40 -7.25 -29.52
CA GLU A 183 -11.58 -6.79 -30.90
C GLU A 183 -13.00 -6.28 -31.18
N SER A 184 -14.01 -6.78 -30.44
CA SER A 184 -15.39 -6.29 -30.54
C SER A 184 -15.63 -4.98 -29.80
N PHE A 185 -14.73 -4.56 -28.90
CA PHE A 185 -14.87 -3.35 -28.12
C PHE A 185 -14.39 -2.12 -28.90
N THR A 186 -14.89 -0.95 -28.51
CA THR A 186 -14.41 0.30 -29.09
C THR A 186 -12.97 0.55 -28.66
N ASN A 187 -12.07 0.81 -29.60
CA ASN A 187 -10.70 1.18 -29.29
C ASN A 187 -10.68 2.61 -28.69
N PRO A 188 -10.21 2.80 -27.45
CA PRO A 188 -10.20 4.11 -26.80
C PRO A 188 -9.38 5.16 -27.56
N PHE A 189 -8.36 4.76 -28.34
CA PHE A 189 -7.44 5.68 -29.02
C PHE A 189 -7.84 6.04 -30.45
N ASP A 190 -8.87 5.39 -31.01
CA ASP A 190 -9.37 5.68 -32.35
C ASP A 190 -10.46 6.76 -32.34
N ILE A 191 -11.01 7.09 -31.17
CA ILE A 191 -12.09 8.07 -30.99
C ILE A 191 -11.49 9.48 -30.88
N VAL A 192 -10.97 10.02 -31.98
CA VAL A 192 -10.35 11.35 -31.99
C VAL A 192 -11.42 12.44 -31.98
N GLY A 193 -11.31 13.39 -31.04
CA GLY A 193 -12.16 14.60 -31.00
C GLY A 193 -13.54 14.41 -30.36
N TYR A 194 -13.82 13.26 -29.76
CA TYR A 194 -15.04 13.05 -28.98
C TYR A 194 -14.79 13.37 -27.50
N ASP A 195 -15.45 14.41 -27.01
CA ASP A 195 -15.17 14.99 -25.68
C ASP A 195 -15.87 14.24 -24.52
N LYS A 196 -16.68 13.22 -24.79
CA LYS A 196 -17.36 12.45 -23.73
C LYS A 196 -16.57 11.19 -23.38
N LEU A 197 -16.58 10.84 -22.09
CA LEU A 197 -16.01 9.59 -21.59
C LEU A 197 -17.01 8.46 -21.88
N VAL A 198 -16.56 7.37 -22.53
CA VAL A 198 -17.44 6.25 -22.91
C VAL A 198 -16.94 4.91 -22.39
N SER A 199 -17.90 4.03 -22.11
CA SER A 199 -17.64 2.61 -21.86
C SER A 199 -17.18 1.89 -23.12
N LEU A 200 -16.06 1.17 -23.07
CA LEU A 200 -15.54 0.46 -24.25
C LEU A 200 -16.42 -0.69 -24.74
N SER A 201 -17.17 -1.32 -23.84
CA SER A 201 -18.00 -2.48 -24.15
C SER A 201 -19.41 -2.11 -24.60
N SER A 202 -19.97 -1.03 -24.06
CA SER A 202 -21.37 -0.64 -24.31
C SER A 202 -21.51 0.64 -25.12
N GLY A 203 -20.45 1.46 -25.25
CA GLY A 203 -20.50 2.77 -25.89
C GLY A 203 -21.27 3.83 -25.08
N VAL A 204 -21.79 3.49 -23.90
CA VAL A 204 -22.58 4.41 -23.07
C VAL A 204 -21.68 5.53 -22.53
N GLU A 205 -22.17 6.77 -22.65
CA GLU A 205 -21.53 7.97 -22.13
C GLU A 205 -21.61 8.02 -20.59
N ALA A 206 -20.50 8.35 -19.95
CA ALA A 206 -20.45 8.62 -18.51
C ALA A 206 -21.07 9.99 -18.21
N THR A 207 -21.66 10.14 -17.03
CA THR A 207 -22.12 11.43 -16.53
C THR A 207 -20.95 12.39 -16.31
N GLU A 208 -21.24 13.70 -16.26
CA GLU A 208 -20.20 14.71 -16.03
C GLU A 208 -19.56 14.59 -14.66
N GLU A 209 -20.34 14.17 -13.64
CA GLU A 209 -19.85 13.89 -12.29
C GLU A 209 -18.83 12.74 -12.30
N VAL A 210 -19.18 11.60 -12.90
CA VAL A 210 -18.30 10.43 -13.01
C VAL A 210 -17.06 10.76 -13.84
N THR A 211 -17.23 11.53 -14.92
CA THR A 211 -16.11 11.96 -15.76
C THR A 211 -15.12 12.81 -14.98
N LYS A 212 -15.61 13.78 -14.20
CA LYS A 212 -14.79 14.64 -13.36
C LYS A 212 -14.06 13.85 -12.29
N ASP A 213 -14.77 12.94 -11.61
CA ASP A 213 -14.22 12.09 -10.55
C ASP A 213 -13.04 11.25 -11.09
N ILE A 214 -13.29 10.46 -12.15
CA ILE A 214 -12.30 9.56 -12.75
C ILE A 214 -11.06 10.30 -13.28
N LEU A 215 -11.23 11.43 -13.97
CA LEU A 215 -10.10 12.19 -14.51
C LEU A 215 -9.32 12.95 -13.43
N SER A 216 -9.89 13.13 -12.23
CA SER A 216 -9.23 13.81 -11.12
C SER A 216 -8.43 12.87 -10.20
N ILE A 217 -8.53 11.54 -10.37
CA ILE A 217 -7.94 10.53 -9.47
C ILE A 217 -6.45 10.78 -9.20
N GLU A 218 -5.66 11.02 -10.24
CA GLU A 218 -4.20 11.20 -10.11
C GLU A 218 -3.87 12.49 -9.32
N LYS A 219 -4.41 13.62 -9.78
CA LYS A 219 -4.14 14.92 -9.19
C LYS A 219 -4.72 15.03 -7.77
N GLY A 220 -5.96 14.61 -7.59
CA GLY A 220 -6.65 14.60 -6.30
C GLY A 220 -5.96 13.67 -5.29
N GLY A 221 -5.55 12.48 -5.74
CA GLY A 221 -4.76 11.56 -4.91
C GLY A 221 -3.45 12.18 -4.43
N GLN A 222 -2.73 12.87 -5.32
CA GLN A 222 -1.48 13.55 -4.98
C GLN A 222 -1.70 14.71 -3.99
N GLU A 223 -2.72 15.54 -4.21
CA GLU A 223 -3.08 16.64 -3.32
C GLU A 223 -3.45 16.12 -1.91
N MET A 224 -4.26 15.06 -1.84
CA MET A 224 -4.63 14.40 -0.57
C MET A 224 -3.43 13.79 0.14
N TYR A 225 -2.53 13.15 -0.62
CA TYR A 225 -1.31 12.56 -0.07
C TYR A 225 -0.38 13.63 0.53
N MET A 226 -0.12 14.72 -0.20
CA MET A 226 0.72 15.81 0.29
C MET A 226 0.08 16.53 1.48
N ASN A 227 -1.24 16.73 1.47
CA ASN A 227 -1.97 17.27 2.61
C ASN A 227 -1.83 16.37 3.84
N PHE A 228 -1.94 15.04 3.66
CA PHE A 228 -1.76 14.09 4.74
C PHE A 228 -0.34 14.17 5.33
N ILE A 229 0.71 14.21 4.51
CA ILE A 229 2.08 14.37 4.98
C ILE A 229 2.24 15.68 5.76
N GLN A 230 1.80 16.79 5.17
CA GLN A 230 1.92 18.11 5.79
C GLN A 230 1.20 18.15 7.14
N THR A 231 -0.08 17.82 7.17
CA THR A 231 -0.91 17.97 8.38
C THR A 231 -0.61 16.94 9.45
N ARG A 232 -0.30 15.69 9.08
CA ARG A 232 -0.14 14.58 10.05
C ARG A 232 1.30 14.32 10.45
N LEU A 233 2.26 14.49 9.53
CA LEU A 233 3.65 14.09 9.77
C LEU A 233 4.55 15.30 10.05
N ILE A 234 4.36 16.40 9.31
CA ILE A 234 5.17 17.62 9.47
C ILE A 234 4.59 18.51 10.58
N ASP A 235 3.37 19.02 10.39
CA ASP A 235 2.72 19.96 11.32
C ASP A 235 2.23 19.27 12.60
N LYS A 236 2.05 17.94 12.54
CA LYS A 236 1.49 17.11 13.62
C LYS A 236 0.14 17.64 14.15
N ALA A 237 -0.56 18.38 13.29
CA ALA A 237 -1.76 19.16 13.56
C ALA A 237 -3.04 18.32 13.67
N ALA A 238 -2.95 17.00 13.87
CA ALA A 238 -4.12 16.18 14.15
C ALA A 238 -3.75 14.91 14.92
N SER A 239 -3.67 15.07 16.24
CA SER A 239 -3.48 13.98 17.20
C SER A 239 -4.81 13.38 17.64
N LEU A 240 -4.95 12.06 17.46
CA LEU A 240 -6.10 11.31 17.97
C LEU A 240 -6.22 11.46 19.49
N LYS A 241 -5.10 11.41 20.23
CA LYS A 241 -5.09 11.58 21.69
C LYS A 241 -5.73 12.90 22.10
N TYR A 242 -5.25 14.02 21.55
CA TYR A 242 -5.79 15.33 21.90
C TYR A 242 -7.21 15.55 21.35
N HIS A 243 -7.57 14.93 20.22
CA HIS A 243 -8.95 14.93 19.75
C HIS A 243 -9.90 14.21 20.73
N CYS A 244 -9.50 13.03 21.22
CA CYS A 244 -10.25 12.30 22.24
C CYS A 244 -10.38 13.10 23.55
N LEU A 245 -9.30 13.75 24.01
CA LEU A 245 -9.35 14.60 25.21
C LEU A 245 -10.32 15.76 25.04
N ARG A 246 -10.30 16.45 23.89
CA ARG A 246 -11.23 17.55 23.60
C ARG A 246 -12.69 17.09 23.51
N ALA A 247 -12.95 15.97 22.82
CA ALA A 247 -14.30 15.42 22.70
C ALA A 247 -14.86 14.99 24.07
N ASN A 248 -14.02 14.40 24.92
CA ASN A 248 -14.37 14.05 26.30
C ASN A 248 -14.73 15.32 27.10
N TYR A 249 -13.89 16.35 27.04
CA TYR A 249 -14.11 17.61 27.74
C TYR A 249 -15.39 18.34 27.30
N GLN A 250 -15.67 18.39 26.00
CA GLN A 250 -16.94 18.93 25.49
C GLN A 250 -18.14 18.15 26.04
N THR A 251 -18.03 16.82 26.10
CA THR A 251 -19.08 15.97 26.68
C THR A 251 -19.25 16.22 28.18
N LEU A 252 -18.16 16.43 28.92
CA LEU A 252 -18.18 16.77 30.34
C LEU A 252 -18.93 18.08 30.59
N ILE A 253 -18.67 19.12 29.79
CA ILE A 253 -19.39 20.40 29.89
C ILE A 253 -20.87 20.20 29.60
N TRP A 254 -21.22 19.49 28.53
CA TRP A 254 -22.62 19.25 28.16
C TRP A 254 -23.39 18.46 29.23
N LYS A 255 -22.73 17.52 29.91
CA LYS A 255 -23.32 16.77 31.03
C LYS A 255 -23.59 17.61 32.27
N GLN A 256 -22.98 18.78 32.38
CA GLN A 256 -23.11 19.68 33.53
C GLN A 256 -23.85 20.98 33.17
N ALA A 257 -24.42 21.06 31.96
CA ALA A 257 -25.04 22.27 31.43
C ALA A 257 -26.31 22.70 32.18
N ASP A 258 -26.91 21.80 32.94
CA ASP A 258 -28.08 22.03 33.81
C ASP A 258 -27.69 22.60 35.19
N ILE A 259 -26.41 22.55 35.56
CA ILE A 259 -25.89 23.14 36.79
C ILE A 259 -25.58 24.62 36.52
N ALA A 260 -26.14 25.52 37.35
CA ALA A 260 -26.00 26.97 37.13
C ALA A 260 -24.55 27.48 37.27
N GLN A 261 -23.72 26.82 38.09
CA GLN A 261 -22.29 27.10 38.27
C GLN A 261 -21.54 25.78 38.41
N PRO A 262 -21.27 25.08 37.28
CA PRO A 262 -20.57 23.81 37.29
C PRO A 262 -19.08 24.03 37.59
N ASP A 263 -18.48 23.10 38.32
CA ASP A 263 -17.03 23.06 38.55
C ASP A 263 -16.36 22.46 37.31
N ILE A 264 -15.86 23.33 36.44
CA ILE A 264 -15.27 22.95 35.15
C ILE A 264 -13.74 22.90 35.31
N PRO A 265 -13.10 21.74 35.08
CA PRO A 265 -11.65 21.62 35.15
C PRO A 265 -10.96 22.42 34.04
N ASP A 266 -9.68 22.74 34.23
CA ASP A 266 -8.92 23.56 33.29
C ASP A 266 -8.89 22.91 31.87
N PRO A 267 -9.21 23.67 30.80
CA PRO A 267 -9.16 23.15 29.44
C PRO A 267 -7.75 22.75 28.95
N GLU A 268 -6.67 23.23 29.57
CA GLU A 268 -5.29 22.93 29.13
C GLU A 268 -4.94 21.44 29.21
N ASP A 269 -5.38 20.75 30.26
CA ASP A 269 -5.20 19.30 30.42
C ASP A 269 -6.06 18.47 29.46
N HIS A 270 -6.99 19.13 28.76
CA HIS A 270 -8.00 18.50 27.91
C HIS A 270 -7.76 18.75 26.41
N GLY A 271 -6.51 19.03 26.03
CA GLY A 271 -6.11 19.19 24.63
C GLY A 271 -6.39 20.58 24.06
N TRP A 272 -6.47 21.58 24.93
CA TRP A 272 -6.41 22.99 24.59
C TRP A 272 -5.14 23.62 25.15
N LYS A 273 -4.79 24.81 24.67
CA LYS A 273 -3.70 25.63 25.21
C LYS A 273 -4.16 27.08 25.22
N THR A 274 -3.85 27.82 26.26
CA THR A 274 -4.16 29.25 26.34
C THR A 274 -2.97 30.04 25.80
N ASP A 275 -3.20 30.98 24.89
CA ASP A 275 -2.13 31.89 24.48
C ASP A 275 -1.88 32.98 25.55
N GLY A 276 -0.80 33.75 25.40
CA GLY A 276 -0.47 34.85 26.33
C GLY A 276 -1.51 35.97 26.41
N ASN A 277 -2.53 35.94 25.55
CA ASN A 277 -3.65 36.88 25.54
C ASN A 277 -4.94 36.29 26.13
N GLY A 278 -4.89 35.07 26.67
CA GLY A 278 -6.05 34.39 27.26
C GLY A 278 -6.97 33.71 26.24
N VAL A 279 -6.56 33.59 24.98
CA VAL A 279 -7.35 32.94 23.92
C VAL A 279 -7.03 31.45 23.86
N LEU A 280 -8.07 30.64 23.99
CA LEU A 280 -7.98 29.18 23.85
C LEU A 280 -7.72 28.78 22.40
N SER A 281 -6.68 27.99 22.20
CA SER A 281 -6.36 27.37 20.92
C SER A 281 -6.15 25.87 21.08
N ILE A 282 -6.23 25.13 19.97
CA ILE A 282 -6.11 23.68 20.00
C ILE A 282 -4.68 23.27 20.34
N HIS A 283 -4.52 22.40 21.34
CA HIS A 283 -3.24 21.74 21.61
C HIS A 283 -3.07 20.57 20.64
N TRP A 284 -2.13 20.74 19.71
CA TRP A 284 -1.70 19.71 18.77
C TRP A 284 -0.51 18.94 19.35
N CYS A 285 -0.33 17.68 18.93
CA CYS A 285 0.73 16.85 19.51
C CYS A 285 2.08 17.20 18.92
N THR A 286 3.10 17.16 19.76
CA THR A 286 4.51 17.28 19.37
C THR A 286 5.10 15.96 18.88
N ASP A 287 4.55 14.80 19.29
CA ASP A 287 5.21 13.50 19.12
C ASP A 287 4.23 12.42 18.62
N LEU A 288 3.88 12.48 17.33
CA LEU A 288 3.10 11.42 16.66
C LEU A 288 3.97 10.35 16.01
N VAL A 289 5.23 10.68 15.77
CA VAL A 289 6.22 9.88 15.07
C VAL A 289 7.44 9.83 16.00
N PRO A 290 8.10 8.67 16.18
CA PRO A 290 9.38 8.61 16.89
C PRO A 290 10.28 9.79 16.48
N GLN A 291 10.91 10.45 17.45
CA GLN A 291 11.65 11.71 17.23
C GLN A 291 12.64 11.58 16.07
N GLU A 292 13.23 10.40 15.94
CA GLU A 292 14.16 10.03 14.87
C GLU A 292 13.57 10.22 13.47
N LEU A 293 12.27 9.96 13.27
CA LEU A 293 11.58 10.16 11.99
C LEU A 293 11.10 11.60 11.79
N ALA A 294 10.86 12.35 12.86
CA ALA A 294 10.48 13.76 12.79
C ALA A 294 11.67 14.66 12.43
N ASP A 295 12.85 14.38 12.99
CA ASP A 295 14.08 15.13 12.73
C ASP A 295 14.47 15.04 11.24
N ILE A 296 14.30 13.86 10.64
CA ILE A 296 14.66 13.62 9.23
C ILE A 296 13.74 14.34 8.24
N LEU A 297 12.43 14.42 8.52
CA LEU A 297 11.49 15.18 7.68
C LEU A 297 11.88 16.67 7.64
N SER A 298 12.41 17.21 8.74
CA SER A 298 12.85 18.61 8.84
C SER A 298 14.15 18.90 8.08
N GLU A 299 15.09 17.94 8.02
CA GLU A 299 16.35 18.07 7.27
C GLU A 299 16.16 18.04 5.75
N SER A 300 15.13 17.36 5.25
CA SER A 300 14.83 17.33 3.81
C SER A 300 14.35 18.70 3.27
N HIS A 301 13.74 19.53 4.10
CA HIS A 301 13.25 20.86 3.73
C HIS A 301 14.35 21.92 3.67
N THR A 302 15.41 21.81 4.47
CA THR A 302 16.55 22.76 4.45
C THR A 302 17.46 22.53 3.25
N ASN A 303 17.60 21.29 2.78
CA ASN A 303 18.40 20.96 1.60
C ASN A 303 17.73 21.36 0.27
N SER A 304 16.41 21.54 0.24
CA SER A 304 15.69 22.04 -0.96
C SER A 304 15.76 23.57 -1.12
N THR A 305 16.02 24.33 -0.06
CA THR A 305 16.13 25.80 -0.11
C THR A 305 17.56 26.31 -0.21
N ALA A 306 18.56 25.47 0.10
CA ALA A 306 19.98 25.78 -0.07
C ALA A 306 20.51 25.51 -1.50
N GLY A 307 19.69 24.93 -2.38
CA GLY A 307 20.01 24.65 -3.78
C GLY A 307 19.25 25.56 -4.76
N LYS A 308 19.49 26.87 -4.70
CA LYS A 308 19.23 27.81 -5.79
C LYS A 308 20.47 28.65 -6.04
#